data_AF-A0A067BLL4-F1
#
_entry.id   AF-A0A067BLL4-F1
#
_cell.length_a   1.000
_cell.length_b   1.000
_cell.length_c   1.000
_cell.angle_alpha   90.00
_cell.angle_beta   90.00
_cell.angle_gamma   90.00
#
_symmetry.space_group_name_H-M   'P 1'
#
loop_
_entity.id
_entity.type
_entity.pdbx_description
1 polymer ?
#
loop_
_entity_poly.entity_id
_entity_poly.type
_entity_poly.pdbx_seq_one_letter_code
_entity_poly.pdbx_strand_id
1 'polypeptide(L)'
;MAEMGGASEAQIRRLGHWNNQAMEGCYLTKLPRYLTKLPREAMRVMAGFSPDPRLYYLERGQVEPDQELQALVFPDAANWLAKLNDGKCEATIAARGFLELLMHLRVVLLQDSVLLKKLYPAHPMWSAPLFSHPLYTAFEIKMEHLLIDTNHKALTTSMNLVTSGLEDVRAVVNNLRTDVAAQGQVKWNPTAHLGSLPHELPKSPQPSPPPSPPRPQVP
;
A
#
# COMPACT_ATOMS: atom_id res chain seq x y z
N MET A 1 -15.12 -9.89 -6.05
CA MET A 1 -13.78 -9.30 -6.29
C MET A 1 -13.62 -7.96 -5.61
N ALA A 2 -14.49 -6.96 -5.84
CA ALA A 2 -14.36 -5.64 -5.20
C ALA A 2 -14.52 -5.65 -3.66
N GLU A 3 -15.41 -6.49 -3.13
CA GLU A 3 -15.59 -6.69 -1.68
C GLU A 3 -14.33 -7.27 -1.01
N MET A 4 -13.71 -8.27 -1.64
CA MET A 4 -12.45 -8.86 -1.18
C MET A 4 -11.27 -7.88 -1.23
N GLY A 5 -11.31 -6.89 -2.13
CA GLY A 5 -10.31 -5.84 -2.21
C GLY A 5 -10.60 -4.61 -1.33
N GLY A 6 -11.54 -4.73 -0.38
CA GLY A 6 -11.79 -3.72 0.65
C GLY A 6 -12.64 -2.52 0.20
N ALA A 7 -13.30 -2.60 -0.96
CA ALA A 7 -14.21 -1.53 -1.39
C ALA A 7 -15.46 -1.47 -0.50
N SER A 8 -15.84 -0.26 -0.09
CA SER A 8 -17.04 -0.05 0.72
C SER A 8 -18.32 -0.57 0.06
N GLU A 9 -19.22 -1.16 0.86
CA GLU A 9 -20.48 -1.72 0.37
C GLU A 9 -21.34 -0.68 -0.36
N ALA A 10 -21.32 0.57 0.11
CA ALA A 10 -22.00 1.70 -0.54
C ALA A 10 -21.43 2.02 -1.94
N GLN A 11 -20.16 1.72 -2.24
CA GLN A 11 -19.60 1.84 -3.58
C GLN A 11 -19.91 0.64 -4.46
N ILE A 12 -19.90 -0.57 -3.90
CA ILE A 12 -20.28 -1.79 -4.63
C ILE A 12 -21.76 -1.71 -5.05
N ARG A 13 -22.64 -1.28 -4.14
CA ARG A 13 -24.07 -1.07 -4.45
C ARG A 13 -24.30 0.00 -5.53
N ARG A 14 -23.49 1.07 -5.53
CA ARG A 14 -23.52 2.11 -6.58
C ARG A 14 -23.04 1.60 -7.92
N LEU A 15 -22.01 0.74 -7.93
CA LEU A 15 -21.52 0.09 -9.14
C LEU A 15 -22.54 -0.89 -9.71
N GLY A 16 -23.22 -1.67 -8.86
CA GLY A 16 -24.20 -2.68 -9.27
C GLY A 16 -25.60 -2.14 -9.60
N HIS A 17 -25.86 -0.85 -9.37
CA HIS A 17 -27.19 -0.22 -9.51
C HIS A 17 -28.26 -0.74 -8.52
N TRP A 18 -27.87 -1.14 -7.31
CA TRP A 18 -28.77 -1.81 -6.36
C TRP A 18 -29.64 -0.86 -5.52
N ASN A 19 -29.70 0.44 -5.86
CA ASN A 19 -30.54 1.42 -5.14
C ASN A 19 -31.10 2.52 -6.06
N ASN A 20 -32.40 2.78 -5.97
CA ASN A 20 -33.11 3.84 -6.69
C ASN A 20 -32.61 5.25 -6.32
N GLN A 21 -32.14 5.47 -5.08
CA GLN A 21 -31.54 6.77 -4.67
C GLN A 21 -30.17 7.04 -5.32
N ALA A 22 -29.47 6.01 -5.81
CA ALA A 22 -28.21 6.19 -6.53
C ALA A 22 -28.43 6.66 -7.98
N MET A 23 -29.64 6.48 -8.54
CA MET A 23 -29.99 6.90 -9.89
C MET A 23 -29.97 8.44 -10.02
N GLU A 24 -30.51 9.15 -9.03
CA GLU A 24 -30.51 10.63 -9.02
C GLU A 24 -29.10 11.21 -8.79
N GLY A 25 -28.29 10.54 -7.96
CA GLY A 25 -26.93 10.98 -7.64
C GLY A 25 -25.87 10.63 -8.71
N CYS A 26 -26.03 9.54 -9.46
CA CYS A 26 -25.06 9.12 -10.48
C CYS A 26 -25.40 9.58 -11.90
N TYR A 27 -26.68 9.92 -12.20
CA TYR A 27 -27.09 10.29 -13.55
C TYR A 27 -27.58 11.74 -13.72
N LEU A 28 -28.06 12.41 -12.66
CA LEU A 28 -28.88 13.65 -12.81
C LEU A 28 -28.24 14.97 -12.36
N THR A 29 -26.92 15.10 -12.26
CA THR A 29 -26.29 16.39 -11.90
C THR A 29 -25.39 16.94 -12.99
N LYS A 30 -26.02 17.74 -13.86
CA LYS A 30 -25.39 18.68 -14.81
C LYS A 30 -24.80 19.89 -14.07
N LEU A 31 -23.84 19.70 -13.15
CA LEU A 31 -23.12 20.83 -12.53
C LEU A 31 -21.61 20.78 -12.80
N PRO A 32 -20.98 21.88 -13.27
CA PRO A 32 -19.68 21.88 -13.95
C PRO A 32 -18.47 21.86 -13.02
N ARG A 33 -18.55 21.30 -11.81
CA ARG A 33 -17.39 21.28 -10.89
C ARG A 33 -17.17 20.01 -10.08
N TYR A 34 -18.13 19.10 -10.02
CA TYR A 34 -17.94 17.83 -9.33
C TYR A 34 -18.66 16.72 -10.11
N LEU A 35 -17.87 15.95 -10.86
CA LEU A 35 -18.22 14.64 -11.39
C LEU A 35 -18.97 13.84 -10.33
N THR A 36 -20.29 13.75 -10.45
CA THR A 36 -21.14 13.09 -9.48
C THR A 36 -20.95 11.57 -9.61
N LYS A 37 -19.99 11.10 -8.80
CA LYS A 37 -19.95 9.79 -8.14
C LYS A 37 -19.92 8.53 -9.04
N LEU A 38 -19.06 8.50 -10.06
CA LEU A 38 -18.44 7.21 -10.43
C LEU A 38 -17.88 6.56 -9.15
N PRO A 39 -18.12 5.26 -8.86
CA PRO A 39 -17.65 4.60 -7.64
C PRO A 39 -16.15 4.34 -7.76
N ARG A 40 -15.35 5.41 -7.60
CA ARG A 40 -13.92 5.44 -7.90
C ARG A 40 -13.11 4.46 -7.06
N GLU A 41 -13.50 4.20 -5.81
CA GLU A 41 -12.84 3.19 -4.98
C GLU A 41 -13.17 1.78 -5.50
N ALA A 42 -14.44 1.48 -5.85
CA ALA A 42 -14.77 0.18 -6.44
C ALA A 42 -14.09 -0.04 -7.80
N MET A 43 -14.07 0.99 -8.67
CA MET A 43 -13.37 0.93 -9.96
C MET A 43 -11.86 0.72 -9.79
N ARG A 44 -11.27 1.35 -8.78
CA ARG A 44 -9.84 1.25 -8.47
C ARG A 44 -9.48 -0.14 -7.94
N VAL A 45 -10.27 -0.67 -7.02
CA VAL A 45 -10.12 -2.04 -6.51
C VAL A 45 -10.30 -3.07 -7.63
N MET A 46 -11.28 -2.87 -8.52
CA MET A 46 -11.44 -3.74 -9.70
C MET A 46 -10.27 -3.64 -10.68
N ALA A 47 -9.62 -2.48 -10.77
CA ALA A 47 -8.41 -2.29 -11.54
C ALA A 47 -7.13 -2.81 -10.82
N GLY A 48 -7.27 -3.46 -9.65
CA GLY A 48 -6.17 -4.06 -8.90
C GLY A 48 -5.40 -3.10 -7.99
N PHE A 49 -5.90 -1.87 -7.79
CA PHE A 49 -5.26 -0.86 -6.94
C PHE A 49 -5.90 -0.81 -5.53
N SER A 50 -5.17 -0.28 -4.54
CA SER A 50 -5.70 -0.04 -3.20
C SER A 50 -6.95 0.86 -3.24
N PRO A 51 -7.96 0.66 -2.38
CA PRO A 51 -9.13 1.54 -2.30
C PRO A 51 -8.76 2.99 -1.95
N ASP A 52 -7.58 3.23 -1.38
CA ASP A 52 -7.14 4.56 -0.97
C ASP A 52 -6.98 5.52 -2.15
N PRO A 53 -7.60 6.72 -2.10
CA PRO A 53 -7.57 7.70 -3.18
C PRO A 53 -6.15 8.20 -3.49
N ARG A 54 -5.22 8.11 -2.54
CA ARG A 54 -3.85 8.62 -2.63
C ARG A 54 -2.81 7.59 -3.11
N LEU A 55 -3.18 6.31 -3.22
CA LEU A 55 -2.24 5.21 -3.45
C LEU A 55 -2.46 4.51 -4.80
N TYR A 56 -2.51 5.29 -5.89
CA TYR A 56 -2.52 4.74 -7.24
C TYR A 56 -1.42 5.39 -8.05
N TYR A 57 -0.65 4.56 -8.74
CA TYR A 57 0.48 5.00 -9.54
C TYR A 57 0.54 4.15 -10.80
N LEU A 58 0.60 4.82 -11.95
CA LEU A 58 0.71 4.16 -13.24
C LEU A 58 2.11 4.40 -13.78
N GLU A 59 2.98 3.41 -13.61
CA GLU A 59 4.37 3.45 -14.13
C GLU A 59 4.39 3.74 -15.62
N ARG A 60 3.47 3.11 -16.37
CA ARG A 60 3.35 3.30 -17.81
C ARG A 60 2.97 4.72 -18.24
N GLY A 61 2.38 5.51 -17.33
CA GLY A 61 1.91 6.86 -17.59
C GLY A 61 2.95 7.97 -17.31
N GLN A 62 4.18 7.62 -16.93
CA GLN A 62 5.22 8.60 -16.60
C GLN A 62 5.71 9.42 -17.80
N VAL A 63 5.62 8.85 -19.01
CA VAL A 63 6.10 9.49 -20.24
C VAL A 63 4.92 9.71 -21.17
N GLU A 64 4.69 10.97 -21.54
CA GLU A 64 3.78 11.28 -22.62
C GLU A 64 4.51 11.15 -23.96
N PRO A 65 3.96 10.39 -24.93
CA PRO A 65 4.55 10.26 -26.26
C PRO A 65 4.46 11.57 -27.04
N ASP A 66 5.43 11.84 -27.91
CA ASP A 66 5.46 13.06 -28.71
C ASP A 66 4.25 13.18 -29.64
N GLN A 67 3.79 14.41 -29.89
CA GLN A 67 2.59 14.64 -30.71
C GLN A 67 2.72 14.09 -32.13
N GLU A 68 3.94 14.12 -32.70
CA GLU A 68 4.23 13.55 -34.01
C GLU A 68 4.05 12.02 -34.01
N LEU A 69 4.53 11.35 -32.96
CA LEU A 69 4.34 9.90 -32.78
C LEU A 69 2.85 9.56 -32.56
N GLN A 70 2.15 10.37 -31.77
CA GLN A 70 0.71 10.22 -31.58
C GLN A 70 -0.07 10.37 -32.89
N ALA A 71 0.35 11.25 -33.79
CA ALA A 71 -0.32 11.45 -35.09
C ALA A 71 -0.20 10.23 -36.03
N LEU A 72 0.80 9.37 -35.83
CA LEU A 72 0.92 8.11 -36.57
C LEU A 72 -0.13 7.07 -36.15
N VAL A 73 -0.76 7.24 -34.99
CA VAL A 73 -1.78 6.32 -34.44
C VAL A 73 -3.16 6.95 -34.59
N PHE A 74 -4.02 6.32 -35.41
CA PHE A 74 -5.31 6.88 -35.84
C PHE A 74 -5.17 8.26 -36.52
N PRO A 75 -4.46 8.35 -37.67
CA PRO A 75 -4.16 9.63 -38.32
C PRO A 75 -5.42 10.42 -38.69
N ASP A 76 -6.48 9.74 -39.11
CA ASP A 76 -7.73 10.38 -39.49
C ASP A 76 -8.52 10.95 -38.32
N ALA A 77 -8.34 10.43 -37.12
CA ALA A 77 -9.15 10.84 -35.98
C ALA A 77 -8.92 12.30 -35.58
N ALA A 78 -7.68 12.80 -35.70
CA ALA A 78 -7.38 14.22 -35.50
C ALA A 78 -8.04 15.09 -36.59
N ASN A 79 -7.98 14.66 -37.85
CA ASN A 79 -8.59 15.36 -38.98
C ASN A 79 -10.11 15.44 -38.85
N TRP A 80 -10.76 14.35 -38.44
CA TRP A 80 -12.20 14.33 -38.21
C TRP A 80 -12.63 15.15 -37.01
N LEU A 81 -11.84 15.15 -35.93
CA LEU A 81 -12.11 16.00 -34.76
C LEU A 81 -12.01 17.49 -35.12
N ALA A 82 -11.03 17.87 -35.94
CA ALA A 82 -10.92 19.23 -36.46
C ALA A 82 -12.12 19.62 -37.33
N LYS A 83 -12.54 18.76 -38.27
CA LYS A 83 -13.74 18.99 -39.11
C LYS A 83 -15.02 19.16 -38.27
N LEU A 84 -15.15 18.40 -37.18
CA LEU A 84 -16.28 18.50 -36.26
C LEU A 84 -16.28 19.83 -35.49
N ASN A 85 -15.11 20.27 -35.02
CA ASN A 85 -14.96 21.55 -34.33
C ASN A 85 -15.18 22.74 -35.28
N ASP A 86 -14.78 22.61 -36.54
CA ASP A 86 -14.98 23.63 -37.60
C ASP A 86 -16.44 23.69 -38.11
N GLY A 87 -17.33 22.80 -37.66
CA GLY A 87 -18.71 22.72 -38.14
C GLY A 87 -18.84 22.24 -39.59
N LYS A 88 -17.81 21.57 -40.13
CA LYS A 88 -17.77 21.07 -41.52
C LYS A 88 -18.41 19.68 -41.67
N CYS A 89 -18.89 19.08 -40.59
CA CYS A 89 -19.65 17.83 -40.59
C CYS A 89 -20.78 17.87 -39.55
N GLU A 90 -21.67 16.87 -39.60
CA GLU A 90 -22.79 16.76 -38.68
C GLU A 90 -22.30 16.64 -37.23
N ALA A 91 -22.71 17.61 -36.41
CA ALA A 91 -22.30 17.70 -35.00
C ALA A 91 -23.08 16.71 -34.14
N THR A 92 -22.57 15.49 -33.99
CA THR A 92 -23.11 14.51 -33.03
C THR A 92 -22.24 14.42 -31.78
N ILE A 93 -22.88 14.42 -30.61
CA ILE A 93 -22.20 14.27 -29.31
C ILE A 93 -21.43 12.94 -29.26
N ALA A 94 -22.00 11.89 -29.86
CA ALA A 94 -21.38 10.58 -29.94
C ALA A 94 -20.10 10.58 -30.80
N ALA A 95 -20.11 11.21 -31.99
CA ALA A 95 -18.91 11.31 -32.82
C ALA A 95 -17.80 12.07 -32.10
N ARG A 96 -18.13 13.19 -31.43
CA ARG A 96 -17.16 13.95 -30.63
C ARG A 96 -16.53 13.08 -29.55
N GLY A 97 -17.35 12.43 -28.73
CA GLY A 97 -16.87 11.58 -27.64
C GLY A 97 -16.06 10.37 -28.13
N PHE A 98 -16.45 9.78 -29.26
CA PHE A 98 -15.70 8.69 -29.88
C PHE A 98 -14.32 9.12 -30.38
N LEU A 99 -14.23 10.28 -31.04
CA LEU A 99 -12.95 10.81 -31.52
C LEU A 99 -12.04 11.22 -30.36
N GLU A 100 -12.59 11.87 -29.33
CA GLU A 100 -11.86 12.18 -28.09
C GLU A 100 -11.35 10.90 -27.40
N LEU A 101 -12.15 9.83 -27.39
CA LEU A 101 -11.74 8.52 -26.89
C LEU A 101 -10.58 7.93 -27.70
N LEU A 102 -10.62 7.99 -29.04
CA LEU A 102 -9.51 7.50 -29.88
C LEU A 102 -8.22 8.31 -29.64
N MET A 103 -8.33 9.64 -29.44
CA MET A 103 -7.20 10.50 -29.07
C MET A 103 -6.62 10.17 -27.70
N HIS A 104 -7.42 9.67 -26.77
CA HIS A 104 -6.92 9.17 -25.49
C HIS A 104 -6.28 7.78 -25.65
N LEU A 105 -6.93 6.88 -26.38
CA LEU A 105 -6.46 5.50 -26.57
C LEU A 105 -5.15 5.42 -27.33
N ARG A 106 -4.84 6.35 -28.25
CA ARG A 106 -3.53 6.35 -28.93
C ARG A 106 -2.37 6.53 -27.95
N VAL A 107 -2.54 7.34 -26.90
CA VAL A 107 -1.50 7.56 -25.87
C VAL A 107 -1.32 6.31 -25.05
N VAL A 108 -2.43 5.73 -24.58
CA VAL A 108 -2.44 4.49 -23.80
C VAL A 108 -1.83 3.33 -24.59
N LEU A 109 -2.19 3.20 -25.87
CA LEU A 109 -1.65 2.16 -26.75
C LEU A 109 -0.13 2.31 -26.91
N LEU A 110 0.38 3.52 -27.14
CA LEU A 110 1.82 3.76 -27.25
C LEU A 110 2.54 3.45 -25.94
N GLN A 111 2.01 3.89 -24.80
CA GLN A 111 2.58 3.58 -23.48
C GLN A 111 2.60 2.08 -23.19
N ASP A 112 1.46 1.40 -23.38
CA ASP A 112 1.33 -0.03 -23.08
C ASP A 112 2.13 -0.89 -24.06
N SER A 113 2.30 -0.44 -25.30
CA SER A 113 3.04 -1.19 -26.33
C SER A 113 4.48 -1.50 -25.93
N VAL A 114 5.16 -0.59 -25.21
CA VAL A 114 6.54 -0.81 -24.75
C VAL A 114 6.60 -2.01 -23.79
N LEU A 115 5.66 -2.06 -22.84
CA LEU A 115 5.56 -3.17 -21.88
C LEU A 115 5.12 -4.47 -22.56
N LEU A 116 4.13 -4.40 -23.44
CA LEU A 116 3.58 -5.55 -24.15
C LEU A 116 4.58 -6.15 -25.13
N LYS A 117 5.41 -5.34 -25.78
CA LYS A 117 6.47 -5.79 -26.68
C LYS A 117 7.54 -6.58 -25.94
N LYS A 118 7.88 -6.16 -24.72
CA LYS A 118 8.77 -6.90 -23.82
C LYS A 118 8.16 -8.23 -23.35
N LEU A 119 6.86 -8.24 -23.03
CA LEU A 119 6.18 -9.43 -22.52
C LEU A 119 5.89 -10.45 -23.63
N TYR A 120 5.58 -9.99 -24.84
CA TYR A 120 5.18 -10.82 -25.99
C TYR A 120 5.92 -10.44 -27.28
N PRO A 121 7.25 -10.64 -27.35
CA PRO A 121 8.07 -10.16 -28.48
C PRO A 121 7.72 -10.84 -29.82
N ALA A 122 7.13 -12.04 -29.78
CA ALA A 122 6.72 -12.78 -30.98
C ALA A 122 5.36 -12.34 -31.56
N HIS A 123 4.70 -11.34 -30.97
CA HIS A 123 3.36 -10.93 -31.41
C HIS A 123 3.39 -10.20 -32.77
N PRO A 124 2.54 -10.57 -33.75
CA PRO A 124 2.57 -9.98 -35.11
C PRO A 124 2.33 -8.46 -35.18
N MET A 125 1.71 -7.88 -34.14
CA MET A 125 1.50 -6.43 -34.03
C MET A 125 2.80 -5.64 -34.18
N TRP A 126 3.93 -6.17 -33.69
CA TRP A 126 5.22 -5.48 -33.72
C TRP A 126 5.84 -5.37 -35.11
N SER A 127 5.33 -6.13 -36.08
CA SER A 127 5.71 -6.02 -37.48
C SER A 127 5.14 -4.76 -38.17
N ALA A 128 4.24 -4.02 -37.51
CA ALA A 128 3.68 -2.80 -38.08
C ALA A 128 4.75 -1.69 -38.18
N PRO A 129 4.74 -0.87 -39.25
CA PRO A 129 5.75 0.18 -39.47
C PRO A 129 5.88 1.18 -38.31
N LEU A 130 4.77 1.43 -37.59
CA LEU A 130 4.72 2.29 -36.41
C LEU A 130 5.78 1.91 -35.36
N PHE A 131 5.92 0.61 -35.06
CA PHE A 131 6.80 0.12 -33.98
C PHE A 131 8.27 0.03 -34.40
N SER A 132 8.55 0.21 -35.70
CA SER A 132 9.91 0.34 -36.24
C SER A 132 10.29 1.79 -36.52
N HIS A 133 9.39 2.74 -36.25
CA HIS A 133 9.60 4.15 -36.55
C HIS A 133 10.63 4.77 -35.57
N PRO A 134 11.55 5.65 -36.02
CA PRO A 134 12.57 6.25 -35.16
C PRO A 134 12.00 6.98 -33.94
N LEU A 135 10.87 7.68 -34.12
CA LEU A 135 10.16 8.35 -33.01
C LEU A 135 9.66 7.35 -31.96
N TYR A 136 9.19 6.17 -32.39
CA TYR A 136 8.76 5.14 -31.46
C TYR A 136 9.94 4.55 -30.70
N THR A 137 11.05 4.27 -31.39
CA THR A 137 12.27 3.75 -30.76
C THR A 137 12.85 4.73 -29.72
N ALA A 138 12.85 6.03 -30.02
CA ALA A 138 13.28 7.05 -29.07
C ALA A 138 12.37 7.09 -27.82
N PHE A 139 11.05 6.98 -28.01
CA PHE A 139 10.09 6.89 -26.93
C PHE A 139 10.26 5.61 -26.09
N GLU A 140 10.45 4.46 -26.74
CA GLU A 140 10.70 3.15 -26.13
C GLU A 140 11.91 3.22 -25.19
N ILE A 141 13.06 3.71 -25.67
CA ILE A 141 14.29 3.87 -24.86
C ILE A 141 14.04 4.77 -23.65
N LYS A 142 13.38 5.92 -23.84
CA LYS A 142 13.08 6.88 -22.77
C LYS A 142 12.20 6.25 -21.69
N MET A 143 11.17 5.50 -22.11
CA MET A 143 10.25 4.84 -21.20
C MET A 143 10.95 3.70 -20.44
N GLU A 144 11.77 2.89 -21.11
CA GLU A 144 12.54 1.82 -20.46
C GLU A 144 13.49 2.35 -19.38
N HIS A 145 14.21 3.45 -19.66
CA HIS A 145 15.11 4.06 -18.68
C HIS A 145 14.35 4.49 -17.42
N LEU A 146 13.17 5.10 -17.58
CA LEU A 146 12.37 5.58 -16.45
C LEU A 146 11.74 4.45 -15.63
N LEU A 147 11.38 3.34 -16.28
CA LEU A 147 10.90 2.15 -15.57
C LEU A 147 12.00 1.54 -14.69
N ILE A 148 13.24 1.48 -15.20
CA ILE A 148 14.41 1.02 -14.43
C ILE A 148 14.70 1.94 -13.23
N ASP A 149 14.72 3.26 -13.46
CA ASP A 149 14.94 4.26 -12.41
C ASP A 149 13.88 4.19 -11.31
N THR A 150 12.62 4.00 -11.69
CA THR A 150 11.50 3.90 -10.76
C THR A 150 11.65 2.65 -9.88
N ASN A 151 12.00 1.52 -10.48
CA ASN A 151 12.22 0.29 -9.73
C ASN A 151 13.42 0.41 -8.78
N HIS A 152 14.51 1.05 -9.21
CA HIS A 152 15.66 1.33 -8.36
C HIS A 152 15.29 2.24 -7.17
N LYS A 153 14.47 3.28 -7.40
CA LYS A 153 13.99 4.16 -6.32
C LYS A 153 13.07 3.44 -5.33
N ALA A 154 12.18 2.57 -5.81
CA ALA A 154 11.29 1.79 -4.95
C ALA A 154 12.09 0.81 -4.06
N LEU A 155 13.06 0.10 -4.66
CA LEU A 155 13.97 -0.79 -3.93
C LEU A 155 14.85 -0.03 -2.92
N THR A 156 15.40 1.11 -3.32
CA THR A 156 16.22 1.95 -2.43
C THR A 156 15.40 2.47 -1.23
N THR A 157 14.16 2.91 -1.48
CA THR A 157 13.26 3.37 -0.40
C THR A 157 12.94 2.26 0.59
N SER A 158 12.68 1.05 0.07
CA SER A 158 12.40 -0.13 0.88
C SER A 158 13.64 -0.57 1.69
N MET A 159 14.82 -0.51 1.06
CA MET A 159 16.09 -0.81 1.70
C MET A 159 16.41 0.20 2.82
N ASN A 160 16.18 1.50 2.57
CA ASN A 160 16.39 2.55 3.56
C ASN A 160 15.48 2.40 4.80
N LEU A 161 14.22 2.00 4.60
CA LEU A 161 13.27 1.71 5.68
C LEU A 161 13.72 0.50 6.53
N VAL A 162 14.27 -0.53 5.88
CA VAL A 162 14.81 -1.70 6.58
C VAL A 162 16.07 -1.32 7.36
N THR A 163 16.97 -0.53 6.77
CA THR A 163 18.20 -0.08 7.47
C THR A 163 17.89 0.80 8.66
N SER A 164 16.91 1.72 8.57
CA SER A 164 16.52 2.54 9.71
C SER A 164 15.89 1.70 10.82
N GLY A 165 15.04 0.73 10.48
CA GLY A 165 14.48 -0.21 11.47
C GLY A 165 15.55 -1.07 12.15
N LEU A 166 16.59 -1.49 11.42
CA LEU A 166 17.74 -2.19 11.98
C LEU A 166 18.58 -1.31 12.92
N GLU A 167 18.72 -0.03 12.61
CA GLU A 167 19.39 0.95 13.49
C GLU A 167 18.61 1.17 14.78
N ASP A 168 17.29 1.25 14.71
CA ASP A 168 16.42 1.36 15.89
C ASP A 168 16.53 0.12 16.78
N VAL A 169 16.47 -1.08 16.19
CA VAL A 169 16.66 -2.34 16.93
C VAL A 169 18.06 -2.40 17.55
N ARG A 170 19.09 -1.99 16.81
CA ARG A 170 20.46 -1.93 17.31
C ARG A 170 20.60 -0.96 18.49
N ALA A 171 19.93 0.19 18.44
CA ALA A 171 19.92 1.16 19.52
C ALA A 171 19.25 0.55 20.78
N VAL A 172 18.12 -0.12 20.62
CA VAL A 172 17.44 -0.83 21.73
C VAL A 172 18.34 -1.89 22.35
N VAL A 173 19.00 -2.72 21.54
CA VAL A 173 19.91 -3.76 22.03
C VAL A 173 21.11 -3.17 22.76
N ASN A 174 21.66 -2.06 22.27
CA ASN A 174 22.77 -1.37 22.94
C ASN A 174 22.33 -0.77 24.28
N ASN A 175 21.14 -0.17 24.35
CA ASN A 175 20.58 0.37 25.59
C ASN A 175 20.35 -0.74 26.62
N LEU A 176 19.78 -1.88 26.21
CA LEU A 176 19.63 -3.06 27.07
C LEU A 176 20.99 -3.56 27.57
N ARG A 177 22.00 -3.59 26.70
CA ARG A 177 23.35 -4.01 27.07
C ARG A 177 24.00 -3.04 28.06
N THR A 178 23.80 -1.73 27.90
CA THR A 178 24.29 -0.74 28.85
C THR A 178 23.54 -0.83 30.18
N ASP A 179 22.25 -1.13 30.17
CA ASP A 179 21.47 -1.32 31.39
C ASP A 179 21.93 -2.57 32.16
N VAL A 180 22.18 -3.68 31.46
CA VAL A 180 22.75 -4.90 32.05
C VAL A 180 24.16 -4.66 32.59
N ALA A 181 24.98 -3.84 31.91
CA ALA A 181 26.32 -3.48 32.38
C ALA A 181 26.28 -2.50 33.58
N ALA A 182 25.34 -1.54 33.57
CA ALA A 182 25.12 -0.57 34.65
C ALA A 182 24.52 -1.23 35.89
N GLN A 183 23.74 -2.29 35.72
CA GLN A 183 23.25 -3.14 36.80
C GLN A 183 24.34 -4.01 37.47
N GLY A 184 25.61 -3.87 37.08
CA GLY A 184 26.80 -4.32 37.81
C GLY A 184 26.60 -5.60 38.62
N GLN A 185 26.79 -6.76 37.97
CA GLN A 185 26.78 -8.10 38.57
C GLN A 185 26.03 -8.18 39.91
N VAL A 186 24.70 -8.04 39.88
CA VAL A 186 23.86 -8.23 41.08
C VAL A 186 24.16 -9.63 41.61
N LYS A 187 24.98 -9.71 42.66
CA LYS A 187 25.21 -10.93 43.41
C LYS A 187 23.88 -11.23 44.10
N TRP A 188 23.08 -12.07 43.45
CA TRP A 188 21.79 -12.51 43.96
C TRP A 188 22.01 -13.06 45.37
N ASN A 189 21.51 -12.33 46.38
CA ASN A 189 21.65 -12.69 47.78
C ASN A 189 20.28 -13.14 48.30
N PRO A 190 20.03 -14.46 48.41
CA PRO A 190 18.71 -14.99 48.73
C PRO A 190 18.18 -14.52 50.08
N THR A 191 19.02 -14.09 51.01
CA THR A 191 18.66 -13.74 52.39
C THR A 191 18.37 -12.27 52.64
N ALA A 192 18.36 -11.40 51.61
CA ALA A 192 18.16 -9.95 51.78
C ALA A 192 16.81 -9.56 52.42
N HIS A 193 15.82 -10.45 52.43
CA HIS A 193 14.51 -10.25 53.05
C HIS A 193 14.47 -10.62 54.55
N LEU A 194 15.52 -11.21 55.09
CA LEU A 194 15.63 -11.52 56.52
C LEU A 194 16.37 -10.38 57.21
N GLY A 195 15.60 -9.37 57.65
CA GLY A 195 16.11 -8.34 58.56
C GLY A 195 16.72 -8.98 59.81
N SER A 196 17.79 -8.38 60.31
CA SER A 196 18.50 -8.80 61.53
C SER A 196 17.52 -8.99 62.70
N LEU A 197 17.37 -10.25 63.13
CA LEU A 197 16.61 -10.64 64.31
C LEU A 197 17.27 -10.07 65.58
N PRO A 198 16.52 -9.48 66.52
CA PRO A 198 17.08 -9.05 67.80
C PRO A 198 17.56 -10.26 68.60
N HIS A 199 18.78 -10.15 69.12
CA HIS A 199 19.47 -11.18 69.88
C HIS A 199 18.97 -11.17 71.33
N GLU A 200 17.82 -11.79 71.60
CA GLU A 200 17.47 -12.26 72.96
C GLU A 200 17.15 -13.76 72.90
N LEU A 201 18.02 -14.55 73.53
CA LEU A 201 17.81 -15.99 73.71
C LEU A 201 16.76 -16.21 74.81
N PRO A 202 15.71 -17.01 74.58
CA PRO A 202 14.80 -17.41 75.65
C PRO A 202 15.54 -18.31 76.65
N LYS A 203 15.42 -18.00 77.94
CA LYS A 203 15.95 -18.82 79.05
C LYS A 203 15.37 -20.24 78.96
N SER A 204 16.23 -21.24 79.05
CA SER A 204 15.90 -22.66 79.07
C SER A 204 14.99 -23.02 80.27
N PRO A 205 13.98 -23.89 80.09
CA PRO A 205 13.15 -24.37 81.19
C PRO A 205 13.94 -25.37 82.06
N GLN A 206 13.92 -25.18 83.39
CA GLN A 206 14.47 -26.14 84.34
C GLN A 206 13.59 -27.40 84.46
N PRO A 207 14.18 -28.60 84.68
CA PRO A 207 13.42 -29.83 84.85
C PRO A 207 12.77 -29.94 86.25
N SER A 208 11.51 -30.36 86.29
CA SER A 208 10.75 -30.64 87.52
C SER A 208 11.24 -31.93 88.22
N PRO A 209 11.35 -31.97 89.56
CA PRO A 209 11.72 -33.19 90.30
C PRO A 209 10.57 -34.22 90.40
N PRO A 210 10.90 -35.52 90.62
CA PRO A 210 9.93 -36.62 90.60
C PRO A 210 9.00 -36.66 91.84
N PRO A 211 7.80 -37.27 91.71
CA PRO A 211 6.82 -37.38 92.80
C PRO A 211 7.25 -38.38 93.88
N SER A 212 7.00 -38.03 95.15
CA SER A 212 7.29 -38.87 96.32
C SER A 212 6.17 -39.89 96.62
N PRO A 213 6.49 -41.09 97.13
CA PRO A 213 5.56 -42.19 97.39
C PRO A 213 4.84 -42.07 98.77
N PRO A 214 3.85 -42.95 99.07
CA PRO A 214 2.58 -42.57 99.69
C PRO A 214 2.56 -42.68 101.23
N ARG A 215 1.51 -42.13 101.87
CA ARG A 215 1.19 -42.38 103.28
C ARG A 215 -0.22 -42.92 103.52
N PRO A 216 -0.40 -43.67 104.63
CA PRO A 216 -1.45 -44.66 104.80
C PRO A 216 -2.71 -44.09 105.46
N GLN A 217 -3.81 -44.79 105.21
CA GLN A 217 -5.05 -44.69 105.99
C GLN A 217 -4.85 -45.31 107.38
N VAL A 218 -5.42 -44.68 108.40
CA VAL A 218 -5.69 -45.27 109.72
C VAL A 218 -6.82 -44.45 110.37
N PRO A 219 -7.57 -45.02 111.32
CA PRO A 219 -8.55 -46.09 111.21
C PRO A 219 -10.00 -45.58 111.26
#